data_AF-A0AAQ2SYY0-F1
#
_entry.id   AF-A0AAQ2SYY0-F1
#
_cell.length_a   1.000
_cell.length_b   1.000
_cell.length_c   1.000
_cell.angle_alpha   90.00
_cell.angle_beta   90.00
_cell.angle_gamma   90.00
#
_symmetry.space_group_name_H-M   'P 1'
#
loop_
_entity.id
_entity.type
_entity.pdbx_description
1 polymer ?
#
loop_
_entity_poly.entity_id
_entity_poly.type
_entity_poly.pdbx_seq_one_letter_code
_entity_poly.pdbx_strand_id
1 'polypeptide(L)'
;MTYQIQALTWRGGMPYQQDAVLVNTKIYQHKGVISALGECDDFCVAVADGVAVSPKSDITSRTLLQLVQTMYDEQGAVDFDGLQHRLNDTFGG
;
A
#
# COMPACT_ATOMS: atom_id res chain seq x y z
N MET A 1 -16.86 -15.99 -0.85
CA MET A 1 -15.82 -16.89 -1.40
C MET A 1 -14.58 -16.78 -0.50
N THR A 2 -13.87 -17.87 -0.21
CA THR A 2 -12.69 -17.81 0.68
C THR A 2 -11.44 -17.60 -0.18
N TYR A 3 -10.66 -16.57 0.13
CA TYR A 3 -9.42 -16.26 -0.56
C TYR A 3 -8.23 -16.40 0.40
N GLN A 4 -7.11 -16.90 -0.13
CA GLN A 4 -5.83 -16.89 0.54
C GLN A 4 -4.88 -15.97 -0.21
N ILE A 5 -4.34 -14.98 0.48
CA ILE A 5 -3.35 -14.04 -0.06
C ILE A 5 -2.06 -14.23 0.70
N GLN A 6 -0.98 -14.40 -0.05
CA GLN A 6 0.38 -14.46 0.47
C GLN A 6 1.19 -13.32 -0.13
N ALA A 7 1.93 -12.60 0.71
CA ALA A 7 2.74 -11.46 0.31
C ALA A 7 4.07 -11.46 1.07
N LEU A 8 5.08 -10.83 0.49
CA LEU A 8 6.39 -10.64 1.11
C LEU A 8 6.82 -9.20 0.89
N THR A 9 7.18 -8.52 1.97
CA THR A 9 7.92 -7.25 1.93
C THR A 9 9.37 -7.54 2.28
N TRP A 10 10.31 -7.19 1.40
CA TRP A 10 11.72 -7.49 1.60
C TRP A 10 12.60 -6.27 1.34
N ARG A 11 13.38 -5.90 2.36
CA ARG A 11 14.27 -4.71 2.32
C ARG A 11 15.54 -4.94 1.53
N GLY A 12 15.94 -6.20 1.36
CA GLY A 12 17.29 -6.54 0.92
C GLY A 12 18.35 -5.89 1.83
N GLY A 13 19.38 -5.32 1.20
CA GLY A 13 20.50 -4.64 1.86
C GLY A 13 20.29 -3.14 2.12
N MET A 14 19.09 -2.60 1.86
CA MET A 14 18.82 -1.18 2.04
C MET A 14 18.65 -0.80 3.52
N PRO A 15 18.96 0.45 3.92
CA PRO A 15 18.83 0.88 5.31
C PRO A 15 17.37 0.90 5.79
N TYR A 16 16.44 1.27 4.91
CA TYR A 16 15.01 1.41 5.22
C TYR A 16 14.15 0.57 4.28
N GLN A 17 13.06 0.00 4.80
CA GLN A 17 12.05 -0.70 3.99
C GLN A 17 11.07 0.33 3.44
N GLN A 18 11.11 0.53 2.13
CA GLN A 18 10.30 1.55 1.46
C GLN A 18 9.10 0.92 0.74
N ASP A 19 9.15 -0.37 0.41
CA ASP A 19 8.02 -1.04 -0.24
C ASP A 19 6.98 -1.42 0.79
N ALA A 20 5.71 -1.33 0.40
CA ALA A 20 4.59 -1.75 1.22
C ALA A 20 3.54 -2.49 0.37
N VAL A 21 2.75 -3.33 1.04
CA VAL A 21 1.60 -4.02 0.43
C VAL A 21 0.35 -3.76 1.25
N LEU A 22 -0.76 -3.47 0.56
CA LEU A 22 -2.10 -3.45 1.09
C LEU A 22 -2.75 -4.79 0.80
N VAL A 23 -3.24 -5.46 1.85
CA VAL A 23 -4.09 -6.63 1.72
C VAL A 23 -5.37 -6.35 2.49
N ASN A 24 -6.46 -6.14 1.77
CA ASN A 24 -7.74 -5.70 2.30
C ASN A 24 -7.57 -4.42 3.14
N THR A 25 -7.86 -4.45 4.44
CA THR A 25 -7.79 -3.28 5.33
C THR A 25 -6.44 -3.09 6.03
N LYS A 26 -5.44 -3.91 5.68
CA LYS A 26 -4.14 -3.94 6.39
C LYS A 26 -2.99 -3.61 5.45
N ILE A 27 -2.20 -2.62 5.86
CA ILE A 27 -0.95 -2.25 5.21
C ILE A 27 0.21 -2.93 5.95
N TYR A 28 1.09 -3.55 5.18
CA TYR A 28 2.29 -4.21 5.65
C TYR A 28 3.50 -3.59 4.98
N GLN A 29 4.44 -3.09 5.78
CA GLN A 29 5.69 -2.52 5.31
C GLN A 29 6.87 -3.25 5.97
N HIS A 30 6.92 -3.30 7.30
CA HIS A 30 8.05 -3.89 8.04
C HIS A 30 7.86 -5.35 8.47
N LYS A 31 6.91 -6.08 7.88
CA LYS A 31 6.43 -7.37 8.43
C LYS A 31 6.98 -8.62 7.75
N GLY A 32 7.81 -8.52 6.71
CA GLY A 32 8.38 -9.71 6.07
C GLY A 32 7.31 -10.52 5.32
N VAL A 33 7.27 -11.84 5.55
CA VAL A 33 6.28 -12.77 4.96
C VAL A 33 4.93 -12.62 5.67
N ILE A 34 3.86 -12.51 4.87
CA ILE A 34 2.48 -12.32 5.31
C ILE A 34 1.62 -13.38 4.63
N SER A 35 0.79 -14.06 5.42
CA SER A 35 -0.28 -14.94 4.90
C SER A 35 -1.58 -14.53 5.55
N ALA A 36 -2.55 -14.11 4.74
CA ALA A 36 -3.88 -13.72 5.18
C ALA A 36 -4.92 -14.64 4.52
N LEU A 37 -5.68 -15.35 5.34
CA LEU A 37 -6.88 -16.07 4.92
C LEU A 37 -8.08 -15.18 5.25
N GLY A 38 -8.96 -14.95 4.28
CA GLY A 38 -10.11 -14.08 4.48
C GLY A 38 -11.31 -14.52 3.65
N GLU A 39 -12.48 -14.41 4.26
CA GLU A 39 -13.74 -14.41 3.53
C GLU A 39 -14.09 -12.97 3.22
N CYS A 40 -14.21 -12.64 1.94
CA CYS A 40 -14.61 -11.32 1.50
C CYS A 40 -15.32 -11.43 0.16
N ASP A 41 -16.31 -10.56 -0.05
CA ASP A 41 -17.04 -10.49 -1.31
C ASP A 41 -16.26 -9.64 -2.33
N ASP A 42 -15.65 -8.55 -1.86
CA ASP A 42 -14.79 -7.66 -2.65
C ASP A 42 -13.44 -7.48 -1.94
N PHE A 43 -12.33 -7.49 -2.68
CA PHE A 43 -11.00 -7.41 -2.08
C PHE A 43 -10.12 -6.37 -2.79
N CYS A 44 -9.36 -5.60 -1.99
CA CYS A 44 -8.32 -4.72 -2.50
C CYS A 44 -6.94 -5.30 -2.17
N VAL A 45 -6.10 -5.47 -3.19
CA VAL A 45 -4.67 -5.70 -3.02
C VAL A 45 -3.93 -4.67 -3.84
N ALA A 46 -2.97 -4.00 -3.22
CA ALA A 46 -2.12 -3.03 -3.90
C ALA A 46 -0.68 -3.13 -3.39
N VAL A 47 0.28 -2.87 -4.27
CA VAL A 47 1.71 -2.84 -3.96
C VAL A 47 2.20 -1.43 -4.25
N ALA A 48 2.94 -0.87 -3.31
CA ALA A 48 3.62 0.41 -3.45
C ALA A 48 5.13 0.16 -3.41
N ASP A 49 5.79 0.38 -4.55
CA ASP A 49 7.24 0.32 -4.69
C ASP A 49 7.88 1.61 -4.20
N GLY A 50 8.85 1.48 -3.29
CA GLY A 50 9.51 2.61 -2.68
C GLY A 50 10.59 3.23 -3.58
N VAL A 51 10.74 4.56 -3.54
CA VAL A 51 11.84 5.24 -4.26
C VAL A 51 12.97 5.59 -3.31
N ALA A 52 14.13 4.96 -3.51
CA ALA A 52 15.29 5.00 -2.61
C ALA A 52 15.84 6.40 -2.26
N VAL A 53 15.65 7.38 -3.14
CA VAL A 53 16.29 8.71 -3.03
C VAL A 53 15.44 9.77 -2.34
N SER A 54 14.18 9.49 -1.99
CA SER A 54 13.31 10.48 -1.35
C SER A 54 13.54 10.55 0.16
N PRO A 55 13.68 11.75 0.77
CA PRO A 55 13.72 11.92 2.22
C PRO A 55 12.45 11.42 2.94
N LYS A 56 11.34 11.27 2.21
CA LYS A 56 10.04 10.81 2.71
C LYS A 56 9.71 9.37 2.28
N SER A 57 10.68 8.66 1.70
CA SER A 57 10.50 7.33 1.10
C SER A 57 9.99 6.24 2.06
N ASP A 58 10.21 6.42 3.36
CA ASP A 58 9.72 5.53 4.42
C ASP A 58 8.21 5.70 4.69
N ILE A 59 7.66 6.88 4.41
CA ILE A 59 6.23 7.18 4.60
C ILE A 59 5.44 7.16 3.30
N THR A 60 6.06 7.45 2.15
CA THR A 60 5.36 7.62 0.86
C THR A 60 4.54 6.40 0.47
N SER A 61 5.12 5.20 0.47
CA SER A 61 4.41 3.97 0.08
C SER A 61 3.26 3.66 1.00
N ARG A 62 3.42 3.90 2.31
CA ARG A 62 2.35 3.71 3.29
C ARG A 62 1.21 4.71 3.07
N THR A 63 1.53 5.99 2.87
CA THR A 63 0.53 7.03 2.61
C THR A 63 -0.22 6.78 1.31
N LEU A 64 0.47 6.37 0.24
CA LEU A 64 -0.15 5.95 -1.02
C LEU A 64 -1.20 4.85 -0.78
N LEU A 65 -0.81 3.78 -0.07
CA LEU A 65 -1.72 2.68 0.20
C LEU A 65 -2.87 3.05 1.14
N GLN A 66 -2.67 3.99 2.06
CA GLN A 66 -3.76 4.53 2.88
C GLN A 66 -4.78 5.27 2.03
N LEU A 67 -4.33 6.10 1.08
CA LEU A 67 -5.23 6.82 0.16
C LEU A 67 -5.99 5.85 -0.75
N VAL A 68 -5.31 4.83 -1.29
CA VAL A 68 -5.93 3.75 -2.08
C VAL A 68 -7.02 3.06 -1.27
N GLN A 69 -6.72 2.67 -0.03
CA GLN A 69 -7.67 2.02 0.86
C GLN A 69 -8.89 2.93 1.11
N THR A 70 -8.69 4.20 1.46
CA THR A 70 -9.79 5.14 1.71
C THR A 70 -10.70 5.30 0.49
N MET A 71 -10.13 5.48 -0.70
CA MET A 71 -10.94 5.61 -1.93
C MET A 71 -11.73 4.34 -2.22
N TYR A 72 -11.10 3.18 -2.07
CA TYR A 72 -11.75 1.89 -2.28
C TYR A 72 -12.89 1.66 -1.28
N ASP A 73 -12.68 1.97 0.01
CA ASP A 73 -13.70 1.84 1.05
C ASP A 73 -14.90 2.78 0.81
N GLU A 74 -14.68 3.96 0.23
CA GLU A 74 -15.72 4.96 -0.05
C GLU A 74 -16.51 4.69 -1.34
N GLN A 75 -15.85 4.20 -2.38
CA GLN A 75 -16.39 4.20 -3.75
C GLN A 75 -16.43 2.80 -4.39
N GLY A 76 -15.84 1.79 -3.75
CA GLY A 76 -15.62 0.46 -4.33
C GLY A 76 -14.60 0.46 -5.48
N ALA A 77 -13.95 1.59 -5.74
CA ALA A 77 -13.00 1.79 -6.83
C ALA A 77 -11.95 2.85 -6.45
N VAL A 78 -10.82 2.83 -7.15
CA VAL A 78 -9.75 3.82 -6.97
C VAL A 78 -9.85 4.87 -8.07
N ASP A 79 -10.07 6.12 -7.69
CA ASP A 79 -9.94 7.29 -8.58
C ASP A 79 -8.45 7.66 -8.70
N PHE A 80 -7.83 7.25 -9.81
CA PHE A 80 -6.39 7.47 -10.03
C PHE A 80 -6.03 8.94 -10.22
N ASP A 81 -6.90 9.75 -10.81
CA ASP A 81 -6.66 11.18 -11.02
C ASP A 81 -6.71 11.92 -9.68
N GLY A 82 -7.74 11.64 -8.87
CA GLY A 82 -7.85 12.14 -7.50
C GLY A 82 -6.71 11.66 -6.60
N LEU A 83 -6.27 10.41 -6.76
CA LEU A 83 -5.13 9.85 -6.04
C LEU A 83 -3.84 10.63 -6.35
N GLN A 84 -3.58 10.88 -7.63
CA GLN A 84 -2.40 11.64 -8.05
C GLN A 84 -2.43 13.08 -7.51
N HIS A 85 -3.59 13.74 -7.54
CA HIS A 85 -3.75 15.10 -6.99
C HIS A 85 -3.41 15.13 -5.49
N ARG A 86 -4.00 14.22 -4.70
CA ARG A 86 -3.76 14.13 -3.24
C ARG A 86 -2.32 13.78 -2.89
N LEU A 87 -1.66 12.94 -3.68
CA LEU A 87 -0.24 12.64 -3.52
C LEU A 87 0.62 13.88 -3.76
N ASN A 88 0.31 14.65 -4.80
CA ASN A 88 1.00 15.91 -5.09
C ASN A 88 0.80 16.92 -3.96
N ASP A 89 -0.40 17.03 -3.40
CA ASP A 89 -0.64 17.92 -2.24
C ASP A 89 0.10 17.47 -0.98
N THR A 90 0.22 16.15 -0.77
CA THR A 90 0.86 15.57 0.41
C THR A 90 2.39 15.64 0.34
N PHE A 91 2.97 15.50 -0.86
CA PHE A 91 4.41 15.34 -1.05
C PHE A 91 5.11 16.39 -1.90
N GLY A 92 4.36 17.23 -2.65
CA GLY A 92 4.89 18.21 -3.61
C GLY A 92 5.46 19.50 -3.01
N GLY A 93 5.68 19.54 -1.69
CA GLY A 93 6.37 20.62 -0.97
C GLY A 93 7.80 20.25 -0.57
#